data_AF-A0A258Z1H7-F1
#
_entry.id   AF-A0A258Z1H7-F1
#
_cell.length_a   1.000
_cell.length_b   1.000
_cell.length_c   1.000
_cell.angle_alpha   90.00
_cell.angle_beta   90.00
_cell.angle_gamma   90.00
#
_symmetry.space_group_name_H-M   'P 1'
#
loop_
_entity.id
_entity.type
_entity.pdbx_description
1 polymer ?
#
loop_
_entity_poly.entity_id
_entity_poly.type
_entity_poly.pdbx_seq_one_letter_code
_entity_poly.pdbx_strand_id
1 'polypeptide(L)'
;IPKEVKMFKTLILSELKKQKEALSIPYEAISSRAGVGIATVKRAFAGHDISLDTLDKIAVALDCEITIKPQHSPKALYQAQVDKKAHEIVNRVIQTSALENQSPRDDAQRKMLTQAKAMISKMPKSQVWA
;
A
#
# COMPACT_ATOMS: atom_id res chain seq x y z
N ILE A 1 -14.89 0.18 -7.32
CA ILE A 1 -13.45 0.45 -7.10
C ILE A 1 -13.31 1.34 -5.85
N PRO A 2 -12.41 1.04 -4.90
CA PRO A 2 -12.25 1.83 -3.67
C PRO A 2 -11.89 3.30 -3.95
N LYS A 3 -12.34 4.22 -3.08
CA LYS A 3 -12.15 5.68 -3.21
C LYS A 3 -10.67 6.08 -3.26
N GLU A 4 -9.82 5.36 -2.54
CA GLU A 4 -8.37 5.59 -2.48
C GLU A 4 -7.66 5.26 -3.81
N VAL A 5 -8.05 4.17 -4.48
CA VAL A 5 -7.53 3.80 -5.81
C VAL A 5 -7.88 4.88 -6.85
N LYS A 6 -9.03 5.54 -6.69
CA LYS A 6 -9.46 6.65 -7.55
C LYS A 6 -8.57 7.89 -7.37
N MET A 7 -8.14 8.20 -6.14
CA MET A 7 -7.24 9.33 -5.88
C MET A 7 -5.84 9.12 -6.47
N PHE A 8 -5.27 7.92 -6.32
CA PHE A 8 -3.92 7.63 -6.83
C PHE A 8 -3.82 7.71 -8.35
N LYS A 9 -4.78 7.14 -9.08
CA LYS A 9 -4.84 7.26 -10.55
C LYS A 9 -5.01 8.72 -10.99
N THR A 10 -5.78 9.50 -10.24
CA THR A 10 -5.98 10.93 -10.53
C THR A 10 -4.67 11.71 -10.38
N LEU A 11 -3.87 11.40 -9.36
CA LEU A 11 -2.56 12.03 -9.15
C LEU A 11 -1.60 11.72 -10.32
N ILE A 12 -1.44 10.43 -10.67
CA ILE A 12 -0.53 10.04 -11.77
C ILE A 12 -0.97 10.70 -13.08
N LEU A 13 -2.26 10.60 -13.43
CA LEU A 13 -2.76 11.20 -14.67
C LEU A 13 -2.59 12.72 -14.69
N SER A 14 -2.71 13.39 -13.54
CA SER A 14 -2.47 14.83 -13.45
C SER A 14 -1.02 15.20 -13.76
N GLU A 15 -0.05 14.44 -13.26
CA GLU A 15 1.37 14.68 -13.55
C GLU A 15 1.71 14.36 -15.00
N LEU A 16 1.21 13.24 -15.54
CA LEU A 16 1.37 12.92 -16.96
C LEU A 16 0.76 13.99 -17.87
N LYS A 17 -0.39 14.56 -17.49
CA LYS A 17 -1.04 15.62 -18.24
C LYS A 17 -0.21 16.91 -18.24
N LYS A 18 0.31 17.32 -17.08
CA LYS A 18 1.24 18.46 -16.98
C LYS A 18 2.47 18.26 -17.86
N GLN A 19 3.09 17.08 -17.82
CA GLN A 19 4.28 16.79 -18.62
C GLN A 19 4.00 16.83 -20.11
N LYS A 20 2.90 16.20 -20.54
CA LYS A 20 2.42 16.26 -21.92
C LYS A 20 2.22 17.71 -22.37
N GLU A 21 1.57 18.53 -21.55
CA GLU A 21 1.27 19.94 -21.86
C GLU A 21 2.54 20.80 -21.91
N ALA A 22 3.44 20.65 -20.93
CA ALA A 22 4.72 21.35 -20.88
C ALA A 22 5.59 21.10 -22.12
N LEU A 23 5.56 19.86 -22.64
CA LEU A 23 6.31 19.45 -23.83
C LEU A 23 5.49 19.56 -25.14
N SER A 24 4.23 20.00 -25.06
CA SER A 24 3.30 20.06 -26.20
C SER A 24 3.22 18.76 -27.02
N ILE A 25 3.35 17.59 -26.36
CA ILE A 25 3.36 16.30 -27.05
C ILE A 25 1.92 15.94 -27.48
N PRO A 26 1.67 15.66 -28.78
CA PRO A 26 0.36 15.22 -29.27
C PRO A 26 0.08 13.76 -28.89
N TYR A 27 -1.20 13.38 -28.81
CA TYR A 27 -1.58 12.01 -28.41
C TYR A 27 -1.06 10.94 -29.38
N GLU A 28 -0.94 11.29 -30.66
CA GLU A 28 -0.38 10.48 -31.74
C GLU A 28 1.09 10.12 -31.45
N ALA A 29 1.89 11.10 -30.98
CA ALA A 29 3.28 10.87 -30.62
C ALA A 29 3.41 9.98 -29.36
N ILE A 30 2.55 10.18 -28.35
CA ILE A 30 2.50 9.31 -27.17
C ILE A 30 2.12 7.89 -27.59
N SER A 31 1.11 7.74 -28.45
CA SER A 31 0.66 6.45 -28.97
C SER A 31 1.79 5.70 -29.67
N SER A 32 2.52 6.38 -30.56
CA SER A 32 3.66 5.81 -31.26
C SER A 32 4.82 5.45 -30.33
N ARG A 33 5.16 6.31 -29.36
CA ARG A 33 6.28 6.07 -28.42
C ARG A 33 5.95 4.97 -27.40
N ALA A 34 4.70 4.89 -26.95
CA ALA A 34 4.25 3.93 -25.95
C ALA A 34 3.91 2.55 -26.53
N GLY A 35 3.73 2.44 -27.86
CA GLY A 35 3.20 1.23 -28.50
C GLY A 35 1.75 0.93 -28.10
N VAL A 36 0.97 1.97 -27.80
CA VAL A 36 -0.42 1.87 -27.33
C VAL A 36 -1.34 2.56 -28.32
N GLY A 37 -2.47 1.95 -28.66
CA GLY A 37 -3.44 2.53 -29.60
C GLY A 37 -3.93 3.92 -29.17
N ILE A 38 -4.10 4.83 -30.13
CA ILE A 38 -4.44 6.23 -29.86
C ILE A 38 -5.74 6.41 -29.07
N ALA A 39 -6.73 5.55 -29.30
CA ALA A 39 -7.98 5.55 -28.55
C ALA A 39 -7.74 5.27 -27.06
N THR A 40 -6.82 4.36 -26.74
CA THR A 40 -6.45 4.03 -25.36
C THR A 40 -5.71 5.19 -24.70
N VAL A 41 -4.82 5.87 -25.42
CA VAL A 41 -4.14 7.09 -24.92
C VAL A 41 -5.18 8.17 -24.60
N LYS A 42 -6.09 8.49 -25.53
CA LYS A 42 -7.15 9.48 -25.30
C LYS A 42 -8.05 9.11 -24.12
N ARG A 43 -8.40 7.83 -23.99
CA ARG A 43 -9.17 7.32 -22.85
C ARG A 43 -8.43 7.49 -21.52
N ALA A 44 -7.12 7.22 -21.49
CA ALA A 44 -6.29 7.42 -20.31
C ALA A 44 -6.35 8.87 -19.83
N PHE A 45 -6.11 9.83 -20.72
CA PHE A 45 -6.15 11.27 -20.41
C PHE A 45 -7.56 11.82 -20.15
N ALA A 46 -8.61 11.12 -20.59
CA ALA A 46 -9.99 11.40 -20.22
C ALA A 46 -10.40 10.80 -18.85
N GLY A 47 -9.49 10.14 -18.14
CA GLY A 47 -9.73 9.59 -16.80
C GLY A 47 -10.46 8.26 -16.77
N HIS A 48 -10.53 7.55 -17.91
CA HIS A 48 -11.08 6.19 -17.94
C HIS A 48 -10.15 5.21 -17.22
N ASP A 49 -10.75 4.11 -16.77
CA ASP A 49 -10.00 3.03 -16.15
C ASP A 49 -9.11 2.35 -17.21
N ILE A 50 -7.81 2.33 -16.93
CA ILE A 50 -6.78 1.65 -17.72
C ILE A 50 -5.89 0.80 -16.80
N SER A 51 -5.22 -0.18 -17.40
CA SER A 51 -4.27 -1.04 -16.69
C SER A 51 -3.02 -0.26 -16.25
N LEU A 52 -2.35 -0.74 -15.21
CA LEU A 52 -1.10 -0.14 -14.74
C LEU A 52 0.02 -0.26 -15.79
N ASP A 53 0.10 -1.38 -16.51
CA ASP A 53 1.04 -1.58 -17.63
C ASP A 53 0.86 -0.51 -18.72
N THR A 54 -0.39 -0.21 -19.09
CA THR A 54 -0.68 0.84 -20.06
C THR A 54 -0.30 2.22 -19.55
N LEU A 55 -0.55 2.49 -18.27
CA LEU A 55 -0.20 3.77 -17.64
C LEU A 55 1.32 3.95 -17.58
N ASP A 56 2.05 2.89 -17.27
CA ASP A 56 3.52 2.86 -17.22
C ASP A 56 4.12 3.10 -18.62
N LYS A 57 3.62 2.42 -19.65
CA LYS A 57 4.03 2.68 -21.06
C LYS A 57 3.83 4.14 -21.46
N ILE A 58 2.70 4.75 -21.08
CA ILE A 58 2.43 6.17 -21.32
C ILE A 58 3.39 7.05 -20.52
N ALA A 59 3.70 6.69 -19.27
CA ALA A 59 4.65 7.43 -18.44
C ALA A 59 6.05 7.41 -19.04
N VAL A 60 6.57 6.24 -19.42
CA VAL A 60 7.87 6.10 -20.10
C VAL A 60 7.91 6.90 -21.41
N ALA A 61 6.82 6.88 -22.20
CA ALA A 61 6.71 7.69 -23.41
C ALA A 61 6.72 9.20 -23.15
N LEU A 62 6.47 9.64 -21.92
CA LEU A 62 6.53 11.04 -21.48
C LEU A 62 7.77 11.35 -20.63
N ASP A 63 8.74 10.44 -20.58
CA ASP A 63 9.93 10.55 -19.75
C ASP A 63 9.59 10.71 -18.25
N CYS A 64 8.62 9.91 -17.80
CA CYS A 64 8.14 9.83 -16.43
C CYS A 64 8.30 8.41 -15.87
N GLU A 65 8.45 8.30 -14.55
CA GLU A 65 8.54 7.04 -13.84
C GLU A 65 7.45 6.93 -12.76
N ILE A 66 6.75 5.79 -12.71
CA ILE A 66 5.81 5.49 -11.63
C ILE A 66 6.58 4.77 -10.52
N THR A 67 6.83 5.47 -9.41
CA THR A 67 7.60 4.90 -8.29
C THR A 67 6.70 4.48 -7.13
N ILE A 68 7.02 3.35 -6.50
CA ILE A 68 6.40 2.89 -5.25
C ILE A 68 7.45 3.01 -4.16
N LYS A 69 7.10 3.70 -3.07
CA LYS A 69 8.00 3.91 -1.93
C LYS A 69 7.38 3.30 -0.67
N PRO A 70 8.14 2.52 0.12
CA PRO A 70 7.67 2.05 1.42
C PRO A 70 7.32 3.23 2.32
N GLN A 71 6.14 3.18 2.96
CA GLN A 71 5.77 4.20 3.96
C GLN A 71 6.59 4.08 5.25
N HIS A 72 7.07 2.87 5.54
CA HIS A 72 7.86 2.56 6.73
C HIS A 72 9.10 1.76 6.33
N SER A 73 10.16 1.87 7.14
CA SER A 73 11.31 0.98 6.98
C SER A 73 10.90 -0.48 7.24
N PRO A 74 11.59 -1.47 6.63
CA PRO A 74 11.27 -2.89 6.87
C PRO A 74 11.31 -3.27 8.37
N LYS A 75 12.24 -2.67 9.13
CA LYS A 75 12.35 -2.88 10.57
C LYS A 75 11.16 -2.31 11.33
N ALA A 76 10.75 -1.07 11.02
CA ALA A 76 9.61 -0.43 11.67
C ALA A 76 8.30 -1.17 11.36
N LEU A 77 8.09 -1.57 10.10
CA LEU A 77 6.90 -2.33 9.70
C LEU A 77 6.84 -3.70 10.40
N TYR A 78 7.99 -4.38 10.51
CA TYR A 78 8.08 -5.64 11.24
C TYR A 78 7.75 -5.48 12.72
N GLN A 79 8.31 -4.46 13.39
CA GLN A 79 8.02 -4.18 14.80
C GLN A 79 6.54 -3.86 15.02
N ALA A 80 5.94 -3.05 14.15
CA ALA A 80 4.50 -2.78 14.20
C ALA A 80 3.66 -4.05 14.05
N GLN A 81 4.07 -4.99 13.17
CA GLN A 81 3.38 -6.26 12.98
C GLN A 81 3.50 -7.18 14.21
N VAL A 82 4.70 -7.29 14.79
CA VAL A 82 4.92 -8.03 16.05
C VAL A 82 4.04 -7.46 17.16
N ASP A 83 4.01 -6.14 17.28
CA ASP A 83 3.21 -5.43 18.27
C ASP A 83 1.72 -5.70 18.06
N LYS A 84 1.23 -5.55 16.83
CA LYS A 84 -0.17 -5.84 16.49
C LYS A 84 -0.58 -7.25 16.91
N LYS A 85 0.20 -8.26 16.53
CA LYS A 85 -0.07 -9.65 16.90
C LYS A 85 -0.03 -9.90 18.41
N ALA A 86 0.92 -9.29 19.11
CA ALA A 86 1.01 -9.42 20.56
C ALA A 86 -0.26 -8.88 21.23
N HIS A 87 -0.77 -7.72 20.77
CA HIS A 87 -2.03 -7.17 21.27
C HIS A 87 -3.22 -8.07 20.95
N GLU A 88 -3.30 -8.64 19.74
CA GLU A 88 -4.38 -9.57 19.38
C GLU A 88 -4.40 -10.81 20.29
N ILE A 89 -3.24 -11.42 20.55
CA ILE A 89 -3.12 -12.59 21.45
C ILE A 89 -3.53 -12.21 22.88
N VAL A 90 -2.97 -11.13 23.42
CA VAL A 90 -3.23 -10.72 24.80
C VAL A 90 -4.69 -10.29 24.98
N ASN A 91 -5.27 -9.56 24.03
CA ASN A 91 -6.67 -9.17 24.07
C ASN A 91 -7.59 -10.39 24.04
N ARG A 92 -7.28 -11.41 23.23
CA ARG A 92 -8.04 -12.66 23.23
C ARG A 92 -8.01 -13.35 24.59
N VAL A 93 -6.84 -13.43 25.22
CA VAL A 93 -6.69 -14.03 26.56
C VAL A 93 -7.45 -13.22 27.61
N ILE A 94 -7.34 -11.89 27.59
CA ILE A 94 -8.06 -11.02 28.53
C ILE A 94 -9.58 -11.15 28.36
N GLN A 95 -10.08 -11.19 27.12
CA GLN A 95 -11.50 -11.38 26.86
C GLN A 95 -12.01 -12.71 27.40
N THR A 96 -11.25 -13.80 27.23
CA THR A 96 -11.60 -15.10 27.82
C THR A 96 -11.55 -15.06 29.35
N SER A 97 -10.52 -14.44 29.94
CA SER A 97 -10.40 -14.34 31.40
C SER A 97 -11.46 -13.42 32.03
N ALA A 98 -11.90 -12.38 31.32
CA ALA A 98 -12.98 -11.49 31.78
C ALA A 98 -14.33 -12.22 31.84
N LEU A 99 -14.60 -13.14 30.89
CA LEU A 99 -15.76 -14.04 30.94
C LEU A 99 -15.68 -15.00 32.13
N GLU A 100 -14.47 -15.32 32.58
CA GLU A 100 -14.16 -16.15 33.75
C GLU A 100 -14.02 -15.34 35.06
N ASN A 101 -14.34 -14.03 35.02
CA ASN A 101 -14.25 -13.09 36.15
C ASN A 101 -12.84 -12.91 36.74
N GLN A 102 -11.80 -13.09 35.93
CA GLN A 102 -10.38 -13.01 36.29
C GLN A 102 -9.62 -11.95 35.45
N SER A 103 -10.09 -10.70 35.46
CA SER A 103 -9.42 -9.63 34.71
C SER A 103 -8.02 -9.31 35.26
N PRO A 104 -6.95 -9.35 34.43
CA PRO A 104 -5.62 -8.95 34.87
C PRO A 104 -5.53 -7.47 35.21
N ARG A 105 -4.70 -7.10 36.21
CA ARG A 105 -4.31 -5.70 36.48
C ARG A 105 -3.39 -5.19 35.35
N ASP A 106 -3.36 -3.88 35.11
CA ASP A 106 -2.58 -3.23 34.04
C ASP A 106 -1.11 -3.70 33.93
N ASP A 107 -0.45 -3.94 35.06
CA ASP A 107 0.95 -4.43 35.08
C ASP A 107 1.08 -5.88 34.59
N ALA A 108 0.08 -6.72 34.83
CA ALA A 108 0.05 -8.09 34.33
C ALA A 108 -0.16 -8.10 32.81
N GLN A 109 -1.05 -7.26 32.28
CA GLN A 109 -1.25 -7.10 30.85
C GLN A 109 0.03 -6.63 30.15
N ARG A 110 0.77 -5.68 30.74
CA ARG A 110 2.08 -5.25 30.19
C ARG A 110 3.08 -6.40 30.12
N LYS A 111 3.17 -7.22 31.17
CA LYS A 111 4.05 -8.41 31.18
C LYS A 111 3.65 -9.42 30.10
N MET A 112 2.35 -9.67 29.94
CA MET A 112 1.82 -10.55 28.89
C MET A 112 2.19 -10.04 27.50
N LEU A 113 2.05 -8.73 27.25
CA LEU A 113 2.45 -8.12 25.99
C LEU A 113 3.96 -8.28 25.73
N THR A 114 4.81 -8.02 26.71
CA THR A 114 6.26 -8.20 26.58
C THR A 114 6.62 -9.65 26.23
N GLN A 115 6.01 -10.62 26.90
CA GLN A 115 6.25 -12.05 26.65
C GLN A 115 5.73 -12.47 25.27
N ALA A 116 4.53 -12.03 24.88
CA ALA A 116 3.97 -12.30 23.57
C ALA A 116 4.86 -11.74 22.45
N LYS A 117 5.32 -10.48 22.56
CA LYS A 117 6.26 -9.88 21.61
C LYS A 117 7.56 -10.68 21.50
N ALA A 118 8.12 -11.13 22.63
CA ALA A 118 9.34 -11.92 22.65
C ALA A 118 9.18 -13.30 22.00
N MET A 119 8.03 -13.95 22.19
CA MET A 119 7.71 -15.22 21.53
C MET A 119 7.49 -15.03 20.03
N ILE A 120 6.67 -14.06 19.62
CA ILE A 120 6.39 -13.76 18.20
C ILE A 120 7.68 -13.42 17.45
N SER A 121 8.60 -12.67 18.08
CA SER A 121 9.87 -12.30 17.46
C SER A 121 10.78 -13.49 17.14
N LYS A 122 10.55 -14.64 17.78
CA LYS A 122 11.28 -15.90 17.53
C LYS A 122 10.57 -16.80 16.51
N MET A 123 9.34 -16.48 16.12
CA MET A 123 8.58 -17.26 15.13
C MET A 123 9.15 -17.07 13.72
N PRO A 124 8.95 -18.03 12.81
CA PRO A 124 9.23 -17.85 11.40
C PRO A 124 8.48 -16.62 10.85
N LYS A 125 9.12 -15.84 9.98
CA LYS A 125 8.51 -14.61 9.41
C LYS A 125 7.16 -14.88 8.76
N SER A 126 6.98 -16.01 8.08
CA SER A 126 5.69 -16.41 7.49
C SER A 126 4.57 -16.44 8.54
N GLN A 127 4.86 -16.91 9.75
CA GLN A 127 3.90 -16.92 10.85
C GLN A 127 3.70 -15.54 11.47
N VAL A 128 4.66 -14.62 11.39
CA VAL A 128 4.49 -13.23 11.85
C VAL A 128 3.57 -12.44 10.91
N TRP A 129 3.54 -12.79 9.62
CA TRP A 129 2.74 -12.09 8.60
C TRP A 129 1.40 -12.75 8.25
N ALA A 130 1.19 -14.02 8.62
CA ALA A 130 -0.09 -14.72 8.46
C ALA A 130 -1.20 -14.06 9.29
#